data_AF-A0A847EW03-F1
#
_entry.id   AF-A0A847EW03-F1
#
_cell.length_a   1.000
_cell.length_b   1.000
_cell.length_c   1.000
_cell.angle_alpha   90.00
_cell.angle_beta   90.00
_cell.angle_gamma   90.00
#
_symmetry.space_group_name_H-M   'P 1'
#
loop_
_entity.id
_entity.type
_entity.pdbx_description
1 polymer ?
#
loop_
_entity_poly.entity_id
_entity_poly.type
_entity_poly.pdbx_seq_one_letter_code
_entity_poly.pdbx_strand_id
1 'polypeptide(L)'
;MNITAYKQLLEAFYEGNTSLEDEKALKAFFDAEDVPADMLGDKRSFLACYDTEELDLPEGMLERLERTIDTVSAKTDDIIPHKQSTSLMKSSWMWTTAAAASLLLLFTIGLSKLNNTPTDRHHTDTFTNPAMAAIEADKAVQLMAEKLNRGYQTLYCANIRIDKTEQTVNKQLSKLTK
;
A
#
# COMPACT_ATOMS: atom_id res chain seq x y z
N MET A 1 9.60 -15.50 -35.80
CA MET A 1 9.02 -14.87 -34.60
C MET A 1 10.09 -14.02 -33.92
N ASN A 2 9.75 -12.82 -33.44
CA ASN A 2 10.72 -11.90 -32.86
C ASN A 2 10.97 -12.25 -31.40
N ILE A 3 12.05 -13.00 -31.12
CA ILE A 3 12.47 -13.40 -29.76
C ILE A 3 12.60 -12.19 -28.84
N THR A 4 13.03 -11.03 -29.37
CA THR A 4 13.14 -9.77 -28.63
C THR A 4 11.82 -9.27 -28.07
N ALA A 5 10.71 -9.49 -28.78
CA ALA A 5 9.38 -9.08 -28.32
C ALA A 5 8.94 -9.93 -27.10
N TYR A 6 9.22 -11.24 -27.12
CA TYR A 6 8.95 -12.11 -25.98
C TYR A 6 9.86 -11.80 -24.77
N LYS A 7 11.09 -11.34 -25.01
CA LYS A 7 11.98 -10.87 -23.93
C LYS A 7 11.42 -9.62 -23.24
N GLN A 8 10.94 -8.65 -24.02
CA GLN A 8 10.29 -7.46 -23.47
C GLN A 8 9.00 -7.81 -22.73
N LEU A 9 8.23 -8.77 -23.25
CA LEU A 9 7.01 -9.25 -22.61
C LEU A 9 7.29 -9.94 -21.27
N LEU A 10 8.37 -10.72 -21.19
CA LEU A 10 8.82 -11.36 -19.98
C LEU A 10 9.33 -10.33 -18.94
N GLU A 11 10.05 -9.30 -19.38
CA GLU A 11 10.46 -8.21 -18.50
C GLU A 11 9.25 -7.46 -17.93
N ALA A 12 8.27 -7.14 -18.78
CA ALA A 12 7.00 -6.55 -18.35
C ALA A 12 6.21 -7.47 -17.40
N PHE A 13 6.30 -8.79 -17.56
CA PHE A 13 5.69 -9.76 -16.64
C PHE A 13 6.33 -9.69 -15.25
N TYR A 14 7.66 -9.63 -15.18
CA TYR A 14 8.37 -9.46 -13.90
C TYR A 14 8.08 -8.11 -13.24
N GLU A 15 7.78 -7.07 -14.02
CA GLU A 15 7.33 -5.77 -13.52
C GLU A 15 5.84 -5.71 -13.14
N GLY A 16 5.04 -6.71 -13.51
CA GLY A 16 3.59 -6.75 -13.29
C GLY A 16 2.78 -5.84 -14.22
N ASN A 17 3.32 -5.50 -15.39
CA ASN A 17 2.72 -4.62 -16.39
C ASN A 17 2.06 -5.36 -17.57
N THR A 18 1.87 -6.69 -17.47
CA THR A 18 1.28 -7.52 -18.54
C THR A 18 -0.24 -7.61 -18.45
N SER A 19 -0.89 -7.76 -19.61
CA SER A 19 -2.31 -8.12 -19.69
C SER A 19 -2.50 -9.64 -19.72
N LEU A 20 -3.74 -10.11 -19.50
CA LEU A 20 -4.07 -11.54 -19.60
C LEU A 20 -3.83 -12.12 -21.01
N GLU A 21 -3.99 -11.31 -22.06
CA GLU A 21 -3.71 -11.73 -23.44
C GLU A 21 -2.21 -11.93 -23.67
N ASP A 22 -1.40 -11.02 -23.11
CA ASP A 22 0.06 -11.08 -23.16
C ASP A 22 0.59 -12.32 -22.44
N GLU A 23 0.11 -12.58 -21.23
CA GLU A 23 0.50 -13.76 -20.45
C GLU A 23 0.12 -15.06 -21.13
N LYS A 24 -1.05 -15.11 -21.79
CA LYS A 24 -1.46 -16.28 -22.56
C LYS A 24 -0.54 -16.52 -23.76
N ALA A 25 -0.11 -15.45 -24.44
CA ALA A 25 0.85 -15.54 -25.53
C ALA A 25 2.24 -15.97 -25.04
N LEU A 26 2.67 -15.46 -23.87
CA LEU A 26 3.94 -15.82 -23.23
C LEU A 26 3.93 -17.28 -22.76
N LYS A 27 2.82 -17.75 -22.19
CA LYS A 27 2.61 -19.15 -21.84
C LYS A 27 2.66 -20.07 -23.06
N ALA A 28 1.96 -19.73 -24.13
CA ALA A 28 2.00 -20.51 -25.38
C ALA A 28 3.41 -20.56 -25.99
N PHE A 29 4.20 -19.50 -25.83
CA PHE A 29 5.60 -19.46 -26.25
C PHE A 29 6.48 -20.37 -25.39
N PHE A 30 6.31 -20.36 -24.07
CA PHE A 30 7.09 -21.21 -23.16
C PHE A 30 6.66 -22.68 -23.19
N ASP A 31 5.42 -22.99 -23.51
CA ASP A 31 4.94 -24.37 -23.73
C ASP A 31 5.52 -24.97 -25.02
N ALA A 32 5.93 -24.15 -25.99
CA ALA A 32 6.60 -24.62 -27.19
C ALA A 32 8.01 -25.18 -26.89
N GLU A 33 8.47 -26.11 -27.74
CA GLU A 33 9.76 -26.80 -27.60
C GLU A 33 10.95 -25.94 -28.09
N ASP A 34 10.69 -24.95 -28.94
CA ASP A 34 11.69 -24.06 -29.56
C ASP A 34 11.92 -22.76 -28.74
N VAL A 35 12.30 -22.92 -27.47
CA VAL A 35 12.65 -21.80 -26.59
C VAL A 35 14.17 -21.60 -26.59
N PRO A 36 14.66 -20.36 -26.81
CA PRO A 36 16.08 -20.03 -26.76
C PRO A 36 16.77 -20.49 -25.47
N ALA A 37 18.01 -20.97 -25.58
CA ALA A 37 18.77 -21.54 -24.46
C ALA A 37 18.96 -20.57 -23.27
N ASP A 38 18.98 -19.27 -23.55
CA ASP A 38 19.06 -18.19 -22.56
C ASP A 38 17.75 -17.96 -21.79
N MET A 39 16.61 -18.40 -22.31
CA MET A 39 15.28 -18.26 -21.68
C MET A 39 14.78 -19.55 -21.01
N LEU A 40 15.57 -20.62 -21.02
CA LEU A 40 15.22 -21.89 -20.35
C LEU A 40 15.10 -21.74 -18.83
N GLY A 41 15.94 -20.88 -18.23
CA GLY A 41 15.86 -20.57 -16.80
C GLY A 41 14.55 -19.85 -16.46
N ASP A 42 14.19 -18.84 -17.27
CA ASP A 42 12.95 -18.09 -17.13
C ASP A 42 11.72 -18.95 -17.38
N LYS A 43 11.76 -19.85 -18.37
CA LYS A 43 10.70 -20.83 -18.64
C LYS A 43 10.35 -21.63 -17.40
N ARG A 44 11.35 -22.13 -16.67
CA ARG A 44 11.11 -22.92 -15.44
C ARG A 44 10.41 -22.08 -14.37
N SER A 45 10.87 -20.86 -14.15
CA SER A 45 10.29 -19.95 -13.15
C SER A 45 8.88 -19.52 -13.50
N PHE A 46 8.64 -19.17 -14.77
CA PHE A 46 7.34 -18.75 -15.27
C PHE A 46 6.30 -19.88 -15.20
N LEU A 47 6.66 -21.09 -15.65
CA LEU A 47 5.73 -22.23 -15.63
C LEU A 47 5.41 -22.69 -14.20
N ALA A 48 6.36 -22.57 -13.25
CA ALA A 48 6.12 -22.87 -11.84
C ALA A 48 5.01 -21.99 -11.22
N CYS A 49 4.77 -20.78 -11.75
CA CYS A 49 3.66 -19.94 -11.30
C CYS A 49 2.29 -20.45 -11.77
N TYR A 50 2.24 -21.22 -12.87
CA TYR A 50 1.01 -21.81 -13.40
C TYR A 50 0.83 -23.26 -12.96
N ASP A 51 1.88 -23.90 -12.45
CA ASP A 51 1.82 -25.22 -11.84
C ASP A 51 1.15 -25.08 -10.47
N THR A 52 -0.18 -25.06 -10.52
CA THR A 52 -1.05 -25.21 -9.36
C THR A 52 -1.27 -26.70 -9.19
N GLU A 53 -0.23 -27.42 -8.77
CA GLU A 53 -0.48 -28.65 -8.02
C GLU A 53 -1.45 -28.28 -6.90
N GLU A 54 -2.52 -29.06 -6.74
CA GLU A 54 -3.56 -28.82 -5.73
C GLU A 54 -2.87 -28.62 -4.37
N LEU A 55 -2.69 -27.36 -3.98
CA LEU A 55 -2.06 -27.03 -2.72
C LEU A 55 -2.97 -27.59 -1.64
N ASP A 56 -2.54 -28.65 -0.97
CA ASP A 56 -3.19 -29.20 0.21
C ASP A 56 -3.23 -28.10 1.27
N LEU A 57 -4.33 -27.35 1.24
CA LEU A 57 -4.48 -26.15 2.04
C LEU A 57 -4.63 -26.60 3.50
N PRO A 58 -3.72 -26.18 4.40
CA PRO A 58 -3.80 -26.60 5.79
C PRO A 58 -5.13 -26.17 6.41
N GLU A 59 -5.76 -27.10 7.12
CA GLU A 59 -7.08 -26.90 7.73
C GLU A 59 -7.08 -25.63 8.62
N GLY A 60 -8.11 -24.79 8.47
CA GLY A 60 -8.26 -23.55 9.23
C GLY A 60 -7.50 -22.33 8.68
N MET A 61 -6.75 -22.45 7.57
CA MET A 61 -6.08 -21.28 6.96
C MET A 61 -7.08 -20.25 6.42
N LEU A 62 -8.17 -20.71 5.79
CA LEU A 62 -9.25 -19.85 5.31
C LEU A 62 -9.94 -19.09 6.46
N GLU A 63 -10.26 -19.79 7.55
CA GLU A 63 -10.88 -19.19 8.74
C GLU A 63 -9.98 -18.12 9.39
N ARG A 64 -8.67 -18.37 9.44
CA ARG A 64 -7.69 -17.38 9.92
C ARG A 64 -7.62 -16.16 9.00
N LEU A 65 -7.72 -16.36 7.69
CA LEU A 65 -7.72 -15.27 6.71
C LEU A 65 -8.98 -14.42 6.83
N GLU A 66 -10.15 -15.07 6.89
CA GLU A 66 -11.46 -14.42 7.08
C GLU A 66 -11.46 -13.57 8.36
N ARG A 67 -11.02 -14.14 9.48
CA ARG A 67 -10.87 -13.40 10.74
C ARG A 67 -9.94 -12.18 10.60
N THR A 68 -8.87 -12.31 9.82
CA THR A 68 -7.94 -11.20 9.61
C THR A 68 -8.59 -10.09 8.77
N ILE A 69 -9.31 -10.44 7.70
CA ILE A 69 -10.07 -9.49 6.88
C ILE A 69 -11.07 -8.71 7.74
N ASP A 70 -11.85 -9.40 8.56
CA ASP A 70 -12.84 -8.78 9.44
C ASP A 70 -12.18 -7.82 10.44
N THR A 71 -11.05 -8.21 11.05
CA THR A 71 -10.33 -7.32 11.98
C THR A 71 -9.73 -6.10 11.31
N VAL A 72 -9.29 -6.22 10.05
CA VAL A 72 -8.77 -5.09 9.27
C VAL A 72 -9.92 -4.18 8.88
N SER A 73 -11.02 -4.71 8.35
CA SER A 73 -12.21 -3.92 7.99
C SER A 73 -12.75 -3.14 9.20
N ALA A 74 -12.90 -3.82 10.35
CA ALA A 74 -13.33 -3.18 11.59
C ALA A 74 -12.39 -2.07 12.07
N LYS A 75 -11.08 -2.20 11.85
CA LYS A 75 -10.10 -1.14 12.16
C LYS A 75 -10.09 -0.01 11.13
N THR A 76 -10.53 -0.26 9.91
CA THR A 76 -10.57 0.75 8.84
C THR A 76 -11.84 1.61 8.95
N ASP A 77 -12.93 1.05 9.46
CA ASP A 77 -14.14 1.79 9.83
C ASP A 77 -13.88 2.85 10.92
N ASP A 78 -12.90 2.65 11.81
CA ASP A 78 -12.46 3.66 12.79
C ASP A 78 -11.66 4.83 12.16
N ILE A 79 -11.17 4.70 10.92
CA ILE A 79 -10.39 5.74 10.22
C ILE A 79 -11.29 6.77 9.54
N ILE A 80 -12.54 6.40 9.23
CA ILE A 80 -13.59 7.36 8.86
C ILE A 80 -14.37 7.64 10.14
N PRO A 81 -14.19 8.78 10.82
CA PRO A 81 -15.07 9.14 11.92
C PRO A 81 -16.45 9.37 11.33
N HIS A 82 -17.31 8.34 11.35
CA HIS A 82 -18.72 8.57 11.24
C HIS A 82 -19.11 9.29 12.53
N LYS A 83 -19.04 10.61 12.45
CA LYS A 83 -19.31 11.57 13.51
C LYS A 83 -20.74 11.34 14.00
N GLN A 84 -20.93 10.39 14.91
CA GLN A 84 -22.08 10.31 15.79
C GLN A 84 -21.93 11.39 16.87
N SER A 85 -21.89 12.64 16.42
CA SER A 85 -21.96 13.83 17.25
C SER A 85 -23.37 14.37 17.14
N THR A 86 -24.26 13.85 17.97
CA THR A 86 -24.77 14.54 19.16
C THR A 86 -26.10 13.90 19.51
N SER A 87 -26.28 13.58 20.79
CA SER A 87 -27.60 13.39 21.39
C SER A 87 -28.51 14.53 20.92
N LEU A 88 -29.41 14.22 19.99
CA LEU A 88 -30.28 15.18 19.34
C LEU A 88 -31.34 15.65 20.35
N MET A 89 -31.02 16.79 20.93
CA MET A 89 -31.92 17.82 21.42
C MET A 89 -33.30 17.77 20.73
N LYS A 90 -34.34 17.83 21.57
CA LYS A 90 -35.78 17.72 21.27
C LYS A 90 -36.16 18.18 19.85
N SER A 91 -36.91 17.30 19.16
CA SER A 91 -37.35 17.33 17.76
C SER A 91 -37.81 18.69 17.16
N SER A 92 -38.16 19.69 17.96
CA SER A 92 -38.51 21.03 17.47
C SER A 92 -37.31 21.90 17.09
N TRP A 93 -36.13 21.66 17.67
CA TRP A 93 -34.94 22.45 17.33
C TRP A 93 -34.43 22.13 15.92
N MET A 94 -34.58 20.87 15.48
CA MET A 94 -34.17 20.43 14.14
C MET A 94 -34.87 21.21 13.01
N TRP A 95 -36.15 21.52 13.15
CA TRP A 95 -36.89 22.32 12.15
C TRP A 95 -36.37 23.76 12.07
N THR A 96 -36.06 24.37 13.22
CA THR A 96 -35.50 25.73 13.26
C THR A 96 -34.05 25.78 12.76
N THR A 97 -33.25 24.76 13.04
CA THR A 97 -31.87 24.64 12.51
C THR A 97 -31.89 24.41 11.01
N ALA A 98 -32.79 23.57 10.51
CA ALA A 98 -32.96 23.36 9.08
C ALA A 98 -33.37 24.66 8.36
N ALA A 99 -34.33 25.42 8.92
CA ALA A 99 -34.74 26.71 8.37
C ALA A 99 -33.60 27.75 8.40
N ALA A 100 -32.88 27.86 9.51
CA ALA A 100 -31.74 28.78 9.64
C ALA A 100 -30.58 28.41 8.71
N ALA A 101 -30.24 27.12 8.61
CA ALA A 101 -29.20 26.63 7.70
C ALA A 101 -29.55 26.90 6.23
N SER A 102 -30.82 26.72 5.85
CA SER A 102 -31.30 27.05 4.51
C SER A 102 -31.15 28.55 4.20
N LEU A 103 -31.49 29.43 5.15
CA LEU A 103 -31.30 30.88 5.01
C LEU A 103 -29.82 31.24 4.88
N LEU A 104 -28.94 30.63 5.70
CA LEU A 104 -27.50 30.85 5.62
C LEU A 104 -26.91 30.37 4.29
N LEU A 105 -27.35 29.23 3.75
CA LEU A 105 -26.91 28.75 2.45
C LEU A 105 -27.35 29.70 1.32
N LEU A 106 -28.61 30.15 1.31
CA LEU A 106 -29.08 31.13 0.33
C LEU A 106 -28.33 32.46 0.45
N PHE A 107 -28.06 32.92 1.67
CA PHE A 107 -27.32 34.15 1.91
C PHE A 107 -25.85 34.04 1.48
N THR A 108 -25.17 32.95 1.81
CA THR A 108 -23.77 32.71 1.42
C THR A 108 -23.60 32.54 -0.09
N ILE A 109 -24.51 31.83 -0.76
CA ILE A 109 -24.54 31.71 -2.23
C ILE A 109 -24.87 33.07 -2.86
N GLY A 110 -25.84 33.81 -2.31
CA GLY A 110 -26.21 35.14 -2.78
C GLY A 110 -25.09 36.17 -2.65
N LEU A 111 -24.37 36.18 -1.52
CA LEU A 111 -23.18 37.00 -1.33
C LEU A 111 -22.02 36.57 -2.23
N SER A 112 -21.84 35.26 -2.46
CA SER A 112 -20.80 34.76 -3.38
C SER A 112 -21.08 35.11 -4.85
N LYS A 113 -22.35 35.26 -5.24
CA LYS A 113 -22.71 35.79 -6.57
C LYS A 113 -22.46 37.29 -6.70
N LEU A 114 -22.59 38.04 -5.61
CA LEU A 114 -22.26 39.46 -5.58
C LEU A 114 -20.74 39.71 -5.56
N ASN A 115 -20.02 38.84 -4.84
CA ASN A 115 -18.58 38.84 -4.76
C ASN A 115 -18.03 37.80 -5.74
N ASN A 116 -17.95 38.16 -7.04
CA ASN A 116 -17.39 37.36 -8.15
C ASN A 116 -15.91 36.99 -7.93
N THR A 117 -15.64 36.22 -6.88
CA THR A 117 -14.33 35.63 -6.61
C THR A 117 -14.42 34.20 -7.10
N PRO A 118 -13.86 33.87 -8.27
CA PRO A 118 -13.68 32.48 -8.63
C PRO A 118 -12.78 31.86 -7.56
N THR A 119 -13.35 31.05 -6.68
CA THR A 119 -12.56 30.10 -5.87
C THR A 119 -12.04 29.04 -6.82
N ASP A 120 -11.00 29.39 -7.55
CA ASP A 120 -10.18 28.47 -8.29
C ASP A 120 -9.41 27.65 -7.26
N ARG A 121 -9.95 26.48 -6.91
CA ARG A 121 -9.20 25.47 -6.15
C ARG A 121 -8.25 24.78 -7.13
N HIS A 122 -7.38 25.57 -7.75
CA HIS A 122 -6.28 25.04 -8.51
C HIS A 122 -5.30 24.46 -7.49
N HIS A 123 -5.27 23.13 -7.35
CA HIS A 123 -4.10 22.45 -6.79
C HIS A 123 -2.94 22.76 -7.74
N THR A 124 -2.25 23.87 -7.50
CA THR A 124 -1.00 24.16 -8.17
C THR A 124 -0.02 23.09 -7.75
N ASP A 125 0.44 22.30 -8.72
CA ASP A 125 1.49 21.33 -8.51
C ASP A 125 2.72 22.01 -7.89
N THR A 126 3.41 21.31 -6.98
CA THR A 126 4.49 21.89 -6.15
C THR A 126 5.67 22.33 -7.02
N PHE A 127 5.83 21.73 -8.20
CA PHE A 127 6.84 22.09 -9.19
C PHE A 127 6.18 22.38 -10.54
N THR A 128 6.50 23.52 -11.13
CA THR A 128 6.06 23.89 -12.49
C THR A 128 6.88 23.20 -13.59
N ASN A 129 8.07 22.67 -13.26
CA ASN A 129 8.97 22.01 -14.20
C ASN A 129 9.17 20.53 -13.81
N PRO A 130 8.79 19.58 -14.67
CA PRO A 130 8.88 18.15 -14.36
C PRO A 130 10.33 17.67 -14.14
N ALA A 131 11.31 18.28 -14.81
CA ALA A 131 12.73 17.92 -14.62
C ALA A 131 13.24 18.29 -13.23
N MET A 132 12.76 19.41 -12.67
CA MET A 132 13.12 19.84 -11.31
C MET A 132 12.45 18.97 -10.24
N ALA A 133 11.20 18.56 -10.48
CA ALA A 133 10.47 17.64 -9.61
C ALA A 133 11.18 16.29 -9.47
N ALA A 134 11.67 15.74 -10.59
CA ALA A 134 12.41 14.47 -10.59
C ALA A 134 13.71 14.56 -9.77
N ILE A 135 14.49 15.62 -9.95
CA ILE A 135 15.73 15.83 -9.20
C ILE A 135 15.46 15.92 -7.69
N GLU A 136 14.38 16.58 -7.28
CA GLU A 136 14.04 16.69 -5.86
C GLU A 136 13.47 15.38 -5.30
N ALA A 137 12.71 14.64 -6.11
CA ALA A 137 12.24 13.30 -5.76
C ALA A 137 13.42 12.35 -5.51
N ASP A 138 14.45 12.36 -6.37
CA ASP A 138 15.65 11.55 -6.19
C ASP A 138 16.38 11.87 -4.87
N LYS A 139 16.50 13.16 -4.54
CA LYS A 139 17.07 13.58 -3.24
C LYS A 139 16.23 13.11 -2.06
N ALA A 140 14.90 13.20 -2.17
CA ALA A 140 14.00 12.75 -1.12
C ALA A 140 14.15 11.24 -0.88
N VAL A 141 14.25 10.44 -1.94
CA VAL A 141 14.49 9.00 -1.86
C VAL A 141 15.84 8.70 -1.19
N GLN A 142 16.90 9.41 -1.56
CA GLN A 142 18.21 9.26 -0.93
C GLN A 142 18.18 9.59 0.57
N LEU A 143 17.51 10.68 0.96
CA LEU A 143 17.34 11.05 2.36
C LEU A 143 16.55 9.99 3.13
N MET A 144 15.49 9.43 2.54
CA MET A 144 14.75 8.33 3.15
C MET A 144 15.65 7.11 3.37
N ALA A 145 16.43 6.72 2.36
CA ALA A 145 17.37 5.61 2.46
C ALA A 145 18.39 5.83 3.58
N GLU A 146 18.95 7.04 3.71
CA GLU A 146 19.87 7.39 4.79
C GLU A 146 19.21 7.26 6.18
N LYS A 147 17.98 7.76 6.33
CA LYS A 147 17.23 7.67 7.59
C LYS A 147 16.91 6.23 7.95
N LEU A 148 16.51 5.40 6.97
CA LEU A 148 16.25 3.99 7.18
C LEU A 148 17.51 3.23 7.58
N ASN A 149 18.65 3.48 6.93
CA ASN A 149 19.92 2.86 7.29
C ASN A 149 20.35 3.22 8.72
N ARG A 150 20.19 4.47 9.14
CA ARG A 150 20.44 4.90 10.53
C ARG A 150 19.47 4.22 11.51
N GLY A 151 18.20 4.09 11.14
CA GLY A 151 17.20 3.36 11.91
C GLY A 151 17.58 1.89 12.10
N TYR A 152 18.00 1.22 11.02
CA TYR A 152 18.45 -0.17 11.04
C TYR A 152 19.64 -0.38 11.98
N GLN A 153 20.66 0.48 11.91
CA GLN A 153 21.81 0.43 12.83
C GLN A 153 21.40 0.59 14.30
N THR A 154 20.43 1.46 14.57
CA THR A 154 19.90 1.66 15.93
C THR A 154 19.20 0.40 16.45
N LEU A 155 18.40 -0.26 15.60
CA LEU A 155 17.73 -1.52 15.94
C LEU A 155 18.74 -2.67 16.14
N TYR A 156 19.74 -2.78 15.27
CA TYR A 156 20.82 -3.77 15.41
C TYR A 156 21.54 -3.64 16.76
N CYS A 157 21.89 -2.41 17.15
CA CYS A 157 22.52 -2.14 18.46
C CYS A 157 21.56 -2.37 19.64
N ALA A 158 20.25 -2.22 19.46
CA ALA A 158 19.25 -2.54 20.47
C ALA A 158 19.14 -4.06 20.67
N ASN A 159 19.05 -4.84 19.60
CA ASN A 159 19.01 -6.31 19.65
C ASN A 159 20.25 -6.89 20.34
N ILE A 160 21.46 -6.43 19.99
CA ILE A 160 22.70 -6.85 20.67
C ILE A 160 22.63 -6.55 22.19
N ARG A 161 22.06 -5.41 22.57
CA ARG A 161 21.91 -5.06 24.00
C ARG A 161 20.90 -5.97 24.68
N ILE A 162 19.79 -6.30 24.03
CA ILE A 162 18.79 -7.23 24.55
C ILE A 162 19.43 -8.61 24.77
N ASP A 163 20.13 -9.16 23.77
CA ASP A 163 20.81 -10.45 23.89
C ASP A 163 21.81 -10.47 25.06
N LYS A 164 22.58 -9.38 25.24
CA LYS A 164 23.50 -9.24 26.37
C LYS A 164 22.77 -9.19 27.71
N THR A 165 21.62 -8.53 27.77
CA THR A 165 20.81 -8.51 29.00
C THR A 165 20.24 -9.88 29.32
N GLU A 166 19.76 -10.62 28.32
CA GLU A 166 19.28 -11.99 28.50
C GLU A 166 20.38 -12.91 29.04
N GLN A 167 21.58 -12.86 28.43
CA GLN A 167 22.74 -13.63 28.90
C GLN A 167 23.12 -13.26 30.34
N THR A 168 23.08 -11.97 30.67
CA THR A 168 23.41 -11.48 32.02
C THR A 168 22.38 -11.97 33.04
N VAL A 169 21.09 -11.85 32.73
CA VAL A 169 20.01 -12.34 33.60
C VAL A 169 20.13 -13.84 33.81
N ASN A 170 20.33 -14.64 32.74
CA ASN A 170 20.48 -16.09 32.84
C ASN A 170 21.71 -16.49 33.68
N LYS A 171 22.82 -15.75 33.53
CA LYS A 171 24.04 -15.94 34.34
C LYS A 171 23.81 -15.61 35.83
N GLN A 172 22.97 -14.63 36.15
CA GLN A 172 22.63 -14.32 37.54
C GLN A 172 21.67 -15.36 38.13
N LEU A 173 20.65 -15.78 37.37
CA LEU A 173 19.71 -16.83 37.79
C LEU A 173 20.44 -18.14 38.11
N SER A 174 21.31 -18.61 37.22
CA SER A 174 22.09 -19.84 37.42
C SER A 174 23.04 -19.81 38.62
N LYS A 175 23.45 -18.63 39.09
CA LYS A 175 24.23 -18.48 40.34
C LYS A 175 23.39 -18.55 41.60
N LEU A 176 22.11 -18.18 41.52
CA LEU A 176 21.17 -18.21 42.66
C LEU A 176 20.52 -19.58 42.84
N THR A 177 20.47 -20.39 41.79
CA THR A 177 19.92 -21.76 41.84
C THR A 177 20.96 -22.82 42.26
N LYS A 178 22.14 -22.40 42.73
CA LYS A 178 23.25 -23.26 43.14
C LYS A 178 23.62 -22.99 44.59
#